data_AF-A0AAQ4ER54-F1
#
_entry.id   AF-A0AAQ4ER54-F1
#
_cell.length_a   1.000
_cell.length_b   1.000
_cell.length_c   1.000
_cell.angle_alpha   90.00
_cell.angle_beta   90.00
_cell.angle_gamma   90.00
#
_symmetry.space_group_name_H-M   'P 1'
#
loop_
_entity.id
_entity.type
_entity.pdbx_description
1 polymer ?
#
loop_
_entity_poly.entity_id
_entity_poly.type
_entity_poly.pdbx_seq_one_letter_code
_entity_poly.pdbx_strand_id
1 'polypeptide(L)'
;MTASGAGIYGNFGQANYGSAKLALLGLSNTLAIEGKKYNIACNTIVPLAGSRLTEDIFPPEVFEKLKPSFVSPVVVWLCHDSCPETGGVFEAAGGYVGKYQWYRSAGKAFLGDDVMTPEKVRDSWSQITDMSSAQPMASIHDQTKSLIEVLSGQAPSSPVVSTAAPVDDPSVFVYNPDTVILYALAVGLSTQEKDHLKFLYEGAEDFSVLPSFGVIPAMPAVFGSVAQHEETRRLNIDPTKMLHGEQYLELLRPIPPSGVLKTEVRVVDVLDKGSGAVVIADADTFDEHGERIIHTQWSTFFVGSGNFGGKRTSDKARPLATIPSRKPDSVVSEKTSINQAALYRLCGDKNPLHIDPMFSAAGGEGCCIHL
;
A
#
# COMPACT_ATOMS: atom_id res chain seq x y z
N MET A 1 3.26 -27.01 -5.29
CA MET A 1 2.05 -27.87 -5.33
C MET A 1 1.53 -27.98 -6.75
N THR A 2 0.79 -29.04 -7.10
CA THR A 2 0.21 -29.24 -8.45
C THR A 2 -1.31 -29.35 -8.38
N ALA A 3 -2.01 -28.28 -8.74
CA ALA A 3 -3.46 -28.24 -8.88
C ALA A 3 -3.88 -28.60 -10.33
N SER A 4 -5.12 -28.27 -10.72
CA SER A 4 -5.65 -28.55 -12.06
C SER A 4 -6.85 -27.65 -12.35
N GLY A 5 -7.10 -27.34 -13.62
CA GLY A 5 -8.33 -26.68 -14.05
C GLY A 5 -9.59 -27.44 -13.60
N ALA A 6 -9.55 -28.78 -13.53
CA ALA A 6 -10.66 -29.58 -12.99
C ALA A 6 -10.92 -29.34 -11.49
N GLY A 7 -9.91 -28.90 -10.74
CA GLY A 7 -10.08 -28.48 -9.35
C GLY A 7 -10.62 -27.06 -9.23
N ILE A 8 -10.15 -26.14 -10.07
CA ILE A 8 -10.53 -24.71 -10.04
C ILE A 8 -11.94 -24.49 -10.59
N TYR A 9 -12.26 -25.10 -11.73
CA TYR A 9 -13.50 -24.87 -12.47
C TYR A 9 -14.50 -26.03 -12.34
N GLY A 10 -14.06 -27.18 -11.82
CA GLY A 10 -14.81 -28.43 -11.88
C GLY A 10 -14.67 -29.14 -13.23
N ASN A 11 -14.92 -30.45 -13.23
CA ASN A 11 -15.04 -31.24 -14.46
C ASN A 11 -15.96 -32.44 -14.23
N PHE A 12 -16.74 -32.80 -15.24
CA PHE A 12 -17.73 -33.88 -15.14
C PHE A 12 -17.06 -35.22 -14.81
N GLY A 13 -17.64 -35.97 -13.86
CA GLY A 13 -17.14 -37.30 -13.47
C GLY A 13 -15.84 -37.31 -12.67
N GLN A 14 -15.30 -36.15 -12.27
CA GLN A 14 -14.00 -36.03 -11.61
C GLN A 14 -14.08 -35.44 -10.19
N ALA A 15 -15.17 -35.67 -9.45
CA ALA A 15 -15.36 -35.09 -8.12
C ALA A 15 -14.22 -35.41 -7.14
N ASN A 16 -13.72 -36.65 -7.13
CA ASN A 16 -12.56 -37.08 -6.34
C ASN A 16 -11.26 -36.37 -6.76
N TYR A 17 -11.00 -36.27 -8.06
CA TYR A 17 -9.80 -35.63 -8.59
C TYR A 17 -9.82 -34.11 -8.39
N GLY A 18 -10.94 -33.46 -8.72
CA GLY A 18 -11.13 -32.02 -8.56
C GLY A 18 -11.00 -31.56 -7.11
N SER A 19 -11.66 -32.27 -6.18
CA SER A 19 -11.55 -31.98 -4.73
C SER A 19 -10.11 -32.13 -4.23
N ALA A 20 -9.41 -33.22 -4.57
CA ALA A 20 -8.02 -33.42 -4.19
C ALA A 20 -7.11 -32.30 -4.76
N LYS A 21 -7.30 -31.93 -6.02
CA LYS A 21 -6.48 -30.89 -6.67
C LYS A 21 -6.72 -29.49 -6.12
N LEU A 22 -7.95 -29.15 -5.74
CA LEU A 22 -8.24 -27.88 -5.10
C LEU A 22 -7.75 -27.84 -3.64
N ALA A 23 -7.79 -28.97 -2.93
CA ALA A 23 -7.21 -29.07 -1.58
C ALA A 23 -5.71 -28.79 -1.57
N LEU A 24 -4.98 -29.20 -2.60
CA LEU A 24 -3.55 -28.87 -2.74
C LEU A 24 -3.28 -27.36 -2.90
N LEU A 25 -4.20 -26.63 -3.54
CA LEU A 25 -4.12 -25.17 -3.58
C LEU A 25 -4.31 -24.58 -2.18
N GLY A 26 -5.34 -25.00 -1.45
CA GLY A 26 -5.55 -24.57 -0.06
C GLY A 26 -4.35 -24.86 0.84
N LEU A 27 -3.75 -26.05 0.71
CA LEU A 27 -2.52 -26.42 1.42
C LEU A 27 -1.34 -25.52 1.05
N SER A 28 -1.15 -25.23 -0.25
CA SER A 28 -0.10 -24.33 -0.72
C SER A 28 -0.22 -22.93 -0.12
N ASN A 29 -1.43 -22.39 -0.05
CA ASN A 29 -1.70 -21.06 0.49
C ASN A 29 -1.25 -20.96 1.95
N THR A 30 -1.57 -21.97 2.77
CA THR A 30 -1.15 -22.01 4.18
C THR A 30 0.36 -22.18 4.31
N LEU A 31 0.96 -23.11 3.56
CA LEU A 31 2.41 -23.35 3.62
C LEU A 31 3.22 -22.13 3.17
N ALA A 32 2.73 -21.37 2.19
CA ALA A 32 3.38 -20.12 1.76
C ALA A 32 3.48 -19.09 2.90
N ILE A 33 2.45 -19.03 3.76
CA ILE A 33 2.41 -18.13 4.92
C ILE A 33 3.31 -18.65 6.03
N GLU A 34 3.17 -19.93 6.41
CA GLU A 34 3.95 -20.54 7.50
C GLU A 34 5.46 -20.58 7.20
N GLY A 35 5.81 -20.81 5.93
CA GLY A 35 7.18 -20.89 5.45
C GLY A 35 7.90 -19.55 5.31
N LYS A 36 7.17 -18.43 5.21
CA LYS A 36 7.73 -17.09 4.93
C LYS A 36 8.86 -16.71 5.89
N LYS A 37 8.67 -16.92 7.20
CA LYS A 37 9.69 -16.61 8.23
C LYS A 37 10.96 -17.47 8.15
N TYR A 38 10.93 -18.55 7.39
CA TYR A 38 12.04 -19.50 7.22
C TYR A 38 12.63 -19.48 5.81
N ASN A 39 12.24 -18.50 4.98
CA ASN A 39 12.60 -18.46 3.56
C ASN A 39 12.17 -19.74 2.80
N ILE A 40 11.01 -20.30 3.17
CA ILE A 40 10.41 -21.46 2.48
C ILE A 40 9.24 -20.94 1.64
N ALA A 41 9.41 -20.90 0.33
CA ALA A 41 8.38 -20.51 -0.61
C ALA A 41 7.51 -21.72 -1.02
N CYS A 42 6.21 -21.48 -1.24
CA CYS A 42 5.31 -22.52 -1.74
C CYS A 42 4.37 -21.95 -2.80
N ASN A 43 4.53 -22.40 -4.05
CA ASN A 43 3.70 -21.98 -5.20
C ASN A 43 2.90 -23.16 -5.76
N THR A 44 1.81 -22.86 -6.46
CA THR A 44 0.96 -23.85 -7.12
C THR A 44 1.04 -23.74 -8.64
N ILE A 45 1.32 -24.85 -9.31
CA ILE A 45 1.22 -24.97 -10.77
C ILE A 45 -0.11 -25.63 -11.16
N VAL A 46 -0.75 -25.10 -12.19
CA VAL A 46 -1.99 -25.57 -12.82
C VAL A 46 -1.65 -25.95 -14.26
N PRO A 47 -1.09 -27.15 -14.49
CA PRO A 47 -0.65 -27.55 -15.81
C PRO A 47 -1.85 -27.94 -16.67
N LEU A 48 -1.85 -27.51 -17.93
CA LEU A 48 -2.62 -28.14 -19.00
C LEU A 48 -1.63 -28.77 -19.97
N ALA A 49 -1.41 -30.07 -19.80
CA ALA A 49 -0.56 -30.88 -20.67
C ALA A 49 -1.40 -31.96 -21.36
N GLY A 50 -1.08 -32.22 -22.62
CA GLY A 50 -1.64 -33.31 -23.40
C GLY A 50 -1.20 -34.61 -22.75
N SER A 51 -2.13 -35.32 -22.13
CA SER A 51 -1.91 -36.67 -21.66
C SER A 51 -2.34 -37.66 -22.74
N ARG A 52 -1.82 -38.90 -22.68
CA ARG A 52 -2.31 -40.00 -23.53
C ARG A 52 -3.84 -40.23 -23.39
N LEU A 53 -4.43 -39.80 -22.28
CA LEU A 53 -5.87 -39.92 -22.02
C LEU A 53 -6.71 -38.82 -22.69
N THR A 54 -6.08 -37.76 -23.19
CA THR A 54 -6.72 -36.56 -23.75
C THR A 54 -6.31 -36.29 -25.21
N GLU A 55 -5.64 -37.27 -25.84
CA GLU A 55 -5.10 -37.18 -27.20
C GLU A 55 -6.21 -37.03 -28.25
N ASP A 56 -7.29 -37.80 -28.11
CA ASP A 56 -8.44 -37.76 -29.03
C ASP A 56 -9.37 -36.54 -28.82
N ILE A 57 -9.11 -35.71 -27.81
CA ILE A 57 -9.95 -34.54 -27.47
C ILE A 57 -9.51 -33.30 -28.25
N PHE A 58 -8.22 -33.18 -28.54
CA PHE A 58 -7.63 -32.00 -29.16
C PHE A 58 -7.22 -32.26 -30.62
N PRO A 59 -7.31 -31.26 -31.50
CA PRO A 59 -6.69 -31.34 -32.82
C PRO A 59 -5.18 -31.64 -32.69
N PRO A 60 -4.57 -32.43 -33.61
CA PRO A 60 -3.16 -32.83 -33.52
C PRO A 60 -2.18 -31.65 -33.38
N GLU A 61 -2.48 -30.55 -34.06
CA GLU A 61 -1.69 -29.30 -34.02
C GLU A 61 -1.70 -28.61 -32.65
N VAL A 62 -2.77 -28.78 -31.87
CA VAL A 62 -2.89 -28.27 -30.51
C VAL A 62 -2.21 -29.23 -29.54
N PHE A 63 -2.39 -30.54 -29.73
CA PHE A 63 -1.77 -31.56 -28.89
C PHE A 63 -0.25 -31.51 -28.92
N GLU A 64 0.36 -31.27 -30.09
CA GLU A 64 1.81 -31.06 -30.24
C GLU A 64 2.36 -29.87 -29.43
N LYS A 65 1.50 -28.87 -29.15
CA LYS A 65 1.86 -27.73 -28.30
C LYS A 65 1.65 -28.02 -26.82
N LEU A 66 0.91 -29.04 -26.41
CA LEU A 66 0.65 -29.33 -24.99
C LEU A 66 1.68 -30.26 -24.33
N LYS A 67 2.94 -30.23 -24.81
CA LYS A 67 4.02 -31.08 -24.27
C LYS A 67 4.44 -30.62 -22.86
N PRO A 68 4.80 -31.57 -21.95
CA PRO A 68 5.31 -31.23 -20.62
C PRO A 68 6.52 -30.28 -20.61
N SER A 69 7.31 -30.26 -21.70
CA SER A 69 8.44 -29.35 -21.87
C SER A 69 8.06 -27.86 -21.85
N PHE A 70 6.79 -27.52 -22.08
CA PHE A 70 6.27 -26.16 -21.95
C PHE A 70 5.88 -25.78 -20.51
N VAL A 71 5.80 -26.76 -19.60
CA VAL A 71 5.47 -26.55 -18.18
C VAL A 71 6.73 -26.55 -17.31
N SER A 72 7.68 -27.44 -17.61
CA SER A 72 8.90 -27.62 -16.79
C SER A 72 9.68 -26.32 -16.52
N PRO A 73 9.89 -25.40 -17.49
CA PRO A 73 10.62 -24.16 -17.23
C PRO A 73 9.94 -23.27 -16.17
N VAL A 74 8.61 -23.24 -16.12
CA VAL A 74 7.85 -22.48 -15.12
C VAL A 74 8.06 -23.08 -13.73
N VAL A 75 8.03 -24.42 -13.63
CA VAL A 75 8.30 -25.12 -12.37
C VAL A 75 9.73 -24.84 -11.90
N VAL A 76 10.71 -24.90 -12.80
CA VAL A 76 12.12 -24.58 -12.47
C VAL A 76 12.26 -23.14 -12.00
N TRP A 77 11.61 -22.18 -12.67
CA TRP A 77 11.62 -20.78 -12.25
C TRP A 77 11.02 -20.59 -10.86
N LEU A 78 9.86 -21.18 -10.58
CA LEU A 78 9.19 -21.11 -9.27
C LEU A 78 9.97 -21.78 -8.13
N CYS A 79 10.98 -22.58 -8.45
CA CYS A 79 11.88 -23.24 -7.50
C CYS A 79 13.30 -22.64 -7.49
N HIS A 80 13.55 -21.58 -8.27
CA HIS A 80 14.85 -20.92 -8.31
C HIS A 80 14.99 -19.91 -7.17
N ASP A 81 16.21 -19.80 -6.61
CA ASP A 81 16.48 -18.91 -5.46
C ASP A 81 16.15 -17.43 -5.71
N SER A 82 16.23 -16.99 -6.97
CA SER A 82 15.90 -15.62 -7.38
C SER A 82 14.41 -15.39 -7.65
N CYS A 83 13.55 -16.40 -7.50
CA CYS A 83 12.12 -16.24 -7.70
C CYS A 83 11.51 -15.50 -6.50
N PRO A 84 10.88 -14.32 -6.68
CA PRO A 84 10.32 -13.56 -5.57
C PRO A 84 8.95 -14.09 -5.10
N GLU A 85 8.40 -15.08 -5.79
CA GLU A 85 7.01 -15.48 -5.62
C GLU A 85 6.84 -16.54 -4.50
N THR A 86 5.84 -16.33 -3.65
CA THR A 86 5.32 -17.33 -2.72
C THR A 86 3.80 -17.20 -2.64
N GLY A 87 3.08 -18.32 -2.55
CA GLY A 87 1.62 -18.35 -2.55
C GLY A 87 0.98 -18.13 -3.92
N GLY A 88 1.77 -18.01 -4.98
CA GLY A 88 1.26 -17.78 -6.33
C GLY A 88 0.65 -19.04 -6.96
N VAL A 89 -0.30 -18.84 -7.87
CA VAL A 89 -0.96 -19.89 -8.62
C VAL A 89 -0.80 -19.63 -10.12
N PHE A 90 -0.13 -20.52 -10.83
CA PHE A 90 0.25 -20.30 -12.22
C PHE A 90 -0.30 -21.39 -13.13
N GLU A 91 -1.03 -21.00 -14.17
CA GLU A 91 -1.35 -21.83 -15.31
C GLU A 91 -0.16 -21.90 -16.25
N ALA A 92 0.14 -23.09 -16.77
CA ALA A 92 1.17 -23.27 -17.78
C ALA A 92 0.75 -24.32 -18.81
N ALA A 93 0.75 -23.93 -20.09
CA ALA A 93 0.32 -24.78 -21.19
C ALA A 93 0.83 -24.24 -22.54
N GLY A 94 1.46 -25.06 -23.36
CA GLY A 94 1.84 -24.71 -24.75
C GLY A 94 2.51 -23.35 -24.98
N GLY A 95 3.40 -22.97 -24.06
CA GLY A 95 4.14 -21.70 -24.12
C GLY A 95 3.41 -20.52 -23.48
N TYR A 96 2.16 -20.69 -23.04
CA TYR A 96 1.43 -19.73 -22.24
C TYR A 96 1.70 -19.94 -20.75
N VAL A 97 1.84 -18.83 -20.01
CA VAL A 97 1.90 -18.79 -18.55
C VAL A 97 0.97 -17.69 -18.06
N GLY A 98 0.06 -18.01 -17.15
CA GLY A 98 -0.89 -17.07 -16.57
C GLY A 98 -0.92 -17.16 -15.05
N LYS A 99 -1.13 -16.05 -14.34
CA LYS A 99 -1.34 -16.04 -12.88
C LYS A 99 -2.83 -15.98 -12.58
N TYR A 100 -3.29 -16.85 -11.68
CA TYR A 100 -4.64 -16.76 -11.14
C TYR A 100 -4.68 -15.81 -9.93
N GLN A 101 -5.77 -15.04 -9.83
CA GLN A 101 -6.05 -14.11 -8.73
C GLN A 101 -7.53 -14.13 -8.41
N TRP A 102 -7.89 -14.22 -7.11
CA TRP A 102 -9.29 -14.26 -6.68
C TRP A 102 -9.84 -12.86 -6.47
N TYR A 103 -11.05 -12.64 -6.98
CA TYR A 103 -11.80 -11.39 -6.86
C TYR A 103 -13.11 -11.64 -6.14
N ARG A 104 -13.53 -10.69 -5.31
CA ARG A 104 -14.82 -10.70 -4.61
C ARG A 104 -15.64 -9.49 -5.06
N SER A 105 -16.93 -9.66 -5.34
CA SER A 105 -17.85 -8.54 -5.59
C SER A 105 -17.86 -7.54 -4.43
N ALA A 106 -18.32 -6.31 -4.69
CA ALA A 106 -18.56 -5.33 -3.62
C ALA A 106 -19.64 -5.81 -2.62
N GLY A 107 -20.56 -6.65 -3.09
CA GLY A 107 -21.61 -7.24 -2.27
C GLY A 107 -22.67 -6.24 -1.81
N LYS A 108 -23.46 -6.64 -0.81
CA LYS A 108 -24.46 -5.80 -0.16
C LYS A 108 -24.44 -6.04 1.35
N ALA A 109 -24.38 -4.95 2.11
CA ALA A 109 -24.62 -4.97 3.55
C ALA A 109 -26.09 -4.66 3.85
N PHE A 110 -26.66 -5.39 4.81
CA PHE A 110 -27.98 -5.14 5.38
C PHE A 110 -27.74 -4.60 6.79
N LEU A 111 -27.87 -3.28 6.98
CA LEU A 111 -27.46 -2.56 8.20
C LEU A 111 -28.60 -1.76 8.81
N GLY A 112 -28.51 -1.49 10.12
CA GLY A 112 -29.52 -0.72 10.86
C GLY A 112 -30.89 -1.38 10.80
N ASP A 113 -31.89 -0.62 10.34
CA ASP A 113 -33.27 -1.12 10.20
C ASP A 113 -33.46 -2.03 8.96
N ASP A 114 -32.44 -2.17 8.11
CA ASP A 114 -32.48 -3.07 6.96
C ASP A 114 -32.24 -4.52 7.39
N VAL A 115 -33.27 -5.14 7.99
CA VAL A 115 -33.20 -6.55 8.41
C VAL A 115 -33.01 -7.46 7.19
N MET A 116 -31.99 -8.32 7.22
CA MET A 116 -31.73 -9.32 6.18
C MET A 116 -32.77 -10.44 6.22
N THR A 117 -33.61 -10.53 5.19
CA THR A 117 -34.55 -11.66 4.99
C THR A 117 -34.25 -12.37 3.66
N PRO A 118 -34.69 -13.63 3.47
CA PRO A 118 -34.51 -14.34 2.19
C PRO A 118 -35.03 -13.55 0.98
N GLU A 119 -36.15 -12.84 1.12
CA GLU A 119 -36.76 -12.03 0.06
C GLU A 119 -35.87 -10.84 -0.29
N LYS A 120 -35.32 -10.14 0.70
CA LYS A 120 -34.40 -9.02 0.46
C LYS A 120 -33.07 -9.46 -0.15
N VAL A 121 -32.58 -10.65 0.19
CA VAL A 121 -31.41 -11.26 -0.45
C VAL A 121 -31.70 -11.55 -1.91
N ARG A 122 -32.85 -12.19 -2.21
CA ARG A 122 -33.32 -12.43 -3.59
C ARG A 122 -33.44 -11.13 -4.38
N ASP A 123 -34.09 -10.12 -3.81
CA ASP A 123 -34.38 -8.85 -4.48
C ASP A 123 -33.10 -8.02 -4.70
N SER A 124 -32.05 -8.29 -3.91
CA SER A 124 -30.74 -7.67 -4.04
C SER A 124 -29.70 -8.54 -4.74
N TRP A 125 -30.10 -9.69 -5.30
CA TRP A 125 -29.16 -10.69 -5.81
C TRP A 125 -28.26 -10.15 -6.92
N SER A 126 -28.82 -9.33 -7.82
CA SER A 126 -28.06 -8.67 -8.88
C SER A 126 -26.93 -7.79 -8.34
N GLN A 127 -27.16 -7.06 -7.25
CA GLN A 127 -26.14 -6.26 -6.57
C GLN A 127 -25.11 -7.16 -5.86
N ILE A 128 -25.55 -8.22 -5.19
CA ILE A 128 -24.66 -9.15 -4.47
C ILE A 128 -23.68 -9.83 -5.42
N THR A 129 -24.13 -10.21 -6.60
CA THR A 129 -23.33 -10.91 -7.61
C THR A 129 -22.70 -9.98 -8.65
N ASP A 130 -22.82 -8.66 -8.51
CA ASP A 130 -22.22 -7.72 -9.46
C ASP A 130 -20.69 -7.71 -9.33
N MET A 131 -20.01 -8.05 -10.42
CA MET A 131 -18.55 -8.10 -10.49
C MET A 131 -17.95 -6.85 -11.12
N SER A 132 -18.74 -5.85 -11.54
CA SER A 132 -18.27 -4.61 -12.18
C SER A 132 -17.28 -3.83 -11.32
N SER A 133 -17.38 -3.96 -10.00
CA SER A 133 -16.53 -3.33 -8.99
C SER A 133 -15.79 -4.34 -8.11
N ALA A 134 -15.62 -5.57 -8.60
CA ALA A 134 -14.97 -6.65 -7.85
C ALA A 134 -13.52 -6.30 -7.49
N GLN A 135 -13.11 -6.72 -6.30
CA GLN A 135 -11.81 -6.40 -5.73
C GLN A 135 -10.96 -7.66 -5.51
N PRO A 136 -9.65 -7.61 -5.79
CA PRO A 136 -8.76 -8.72 -5.50
C PRO A 136 -8.68 -8.96 -3.99
N MET A 137 -8.72 -10.22 -3.57
CA MET A 137 -8.54 -10.62 -2.18
C MET A 137 -7.22 -11.39 -2.06
N ALA A 138 -6.19 -10.76 -1.48
CA ALA A 138 -4.85 -11.34 -1.37
C ALA A 138 -4.67 -12.15 -0.07
N SER A 139 -5.36 -11.78 1.01
CA SER A 139 -5.27 -12.46 2.30
C SER A 139 -6.61 -12.53 3.04
N ILE A 140 -6.68 -13.39 4.06
CA ILE A 140 -7.81 -13.40 5.00
C ILE A 140 -7.94 -12.07 5.76
N HIS A 141 -6.81 -11.39 6.03
CA HIS A 141 -6.80 -10.09 6.68
C HIS A 141 -7.47 -9.01 5.80
N ASP A 142 -7.18 -8.99 4.50
CA ASP A 142 -7.83 -8.07 3.55
C ASP A 142 -9.34 -8.30 3.48
N GLN A 143 -9.73 -9.59 3.44
CA GLN A 143 -11.14 -9.97 3.44
C GLN A 143 -11.85 -9.50 4.71
N THR A 144 -11.26 -9.73 5.90
CA THR A 144 -11.82 -9.32 7.19
C THR A 144 -11.89 -7.81 7.30
N LYS A 145 -10.83 -7.09 6.94
CA LYS A 145 -10.79 -5.62 6.96
C LYS A 145 -11.88 -5.03 6.07
N SER A 146 -11.95 -5.46 4.81
CA SER A 146 -12.97 -4.99 3.87
C SER A 146 -14.38 -5.30 4.36
N LEU A 147 -14.60 -6.44 5.02
CA LEU A 147 -15.89 -6.77 5.62
C LEU A 147 -16.25 -5.82 6.78
N ILE A 148 -15.31 -5.50 7.66
CA ILE A 148 -15.52 -4.57 8.77
C ILE A 148 -15.86 -3.17 8.24
N GLU A 149 -15.17 -2.67 7.21
CA GLU A 149 -15.47 -1.39 6.56
C GLU A 149 -16.92 -1.34 6.05
N VAL A 150 -17.31 -2.37 5.29
CA VAL A 150 -18.66 -2.50 4.73
C VAL A 150 -19.72 -2.58 5.82
N LEU A 151 -19.50 -3.35 6.89
CA LEU A 151 -20.44 -3.48 8.00
C LEU A 151 -20.51 -2.23 8.88
N SER A 152 -19.47 -1.39 8.86
CA SER A 152 -19.43 -0.11 9.56
C SER A 152 -20.09 1.03 8.79
N GLY A 153 -20.65 0.75 7.60
CA GLY A 153 -21.28 1.75 6.73
C GLY A 153 -20.28 2.62 5.96
N GLN A 154 -19.00 2.24 5.93
CA GLN A 154 -17.98 2.91 5.13
C GLN A 154 -17.98 2.31 3.72
N ALA A 155 -17.74 3.13 2.69
CA ALA A 155 -17.53 2.63 1.34
C ALA A 155 -16.31 1.70 1.34
N PRO A 156 -16.36 0.51 0.70
CA PRO A 156 -15.21 -0.37 0.63
C PRO A 156 -14.04 0.38 0.02
N SER A 157 -12.93 0.46 0.75
CA SER A 157 -11.71 1.02 0.19
C SER A 157 -11.29 0.14 -1.00
N SER A 158 -11.13 0.73 -2.19
CA SER A 158 -10.54 -0.01 -3.30
C SER A 158 -9.15 -0.44 -2.86
N PRO A 159 -8.79 -1.74 -2.91
CA PRO A 159 -7.39 -2.13 -2.86
C PRO A 159 -6.73 -1.42 -4.03
N VAL A 160 -5.91 -0.44 -3.70
CA VAL A 160 -4.89 0.05 -4.62
C VAL A 160 -4.12 -1.20 -5.00
N VAL A 161 -4.18 -1.61 -6.27
CA VAL A 161 -3.18 -2.50 -6.85
C VAL A 161 -1.90 -1.67 -6.84
N SER A 162 -1.25 -1.67 -5.68
CA SER A 162 0.14 -1.33 -5.56
C SER A 162 0.87 -2.39 -6.37
N THR A 163 1.52 -1.97 -7.44
CA THR A 163 2.48 -2.79 -8.19
C THR A 163 3.71 -3.14 -7.34
N ALA A 164 3.81 -2.59 -6.12
CA ALA A 164 4.65 -3.12 -5.09
C ALA A 164 3.91 -4.18 -4.28
N ALA A 165 4.55 -5.34 -4.10
CA ALA A 165 4.14 -6.39 -3.17
C ALA A 165 3.62 -5.78 -1.84
N PRO A 166 2.56 -6.33 -1.22
CA PRO A 166 2.15 -5.89 0.10
C PRO A 166 3.30 -6.20 1.06
N VAL A 167 4.04 -5.16 1.42
CA VAL A 167 4.95 -5.23 2.54
C VAL A 167 4.09 -4.89 3.75
N ASP A 168 3.67 -5.92 4.50
CA ASP A 168 2.92 -5.80 5.77
C ASP A 168 3.68 -5.01 6.85
N ASP A 169 4.91 -4.57 6.55
CA ASP A 169 5.76 -3.78 7.41
C ASP A 169 5.63 -2.29 7.05
N PRO A 170 5.00 -1.44 7.90
CA PRO A 170 4.87 -0.01 7.65
C PRO A 170 6.22 0.73 7.63
N SER A 171 7.32 0.06 8.01
CA SER A 171 8.68 0.58 7.84
C SER A 171 9.19 0.47 6.40
N VAL A 172 8.60 -0.37 5.56
CA VAL A 172 9.08 -0.59 4.19
C VAL A 172 8.24 0.18 3.19
N PHE A 173 8.93 0.92 2.32
CA PHE A 173 8.32 1.74 1.29
C PHE A 173 8.91 1.37 -0.08
N VAL A 174 8.06 0.87 -0.98
CA VAL A 174 8.45 0.48 -2.33
C VAL A 174 7.90 1.51 -3.30
N TYR A 175 8.74 1.98 -4.22
CA TYR A 175 8.36 3.03 -5.16
C TYR A 175 9.06 2.88 -6.51
N ASN A 176 8.47 3.53 -7.50
CA ASN A 176 8.89 3.49 -8.89
C ASN A 176 8.83 4.92 -9.51
N PRO A 177 9.20 5.10 -10.79
CA PRO A 177 9.14 6.39 -11.44
C PRO A 177 7.75 7.05 -11.38
N ASP A 178 6.66 6.29 -11.54
CA ASP A 178 5.29 6.81 -11.45
C ASP A 178 5.02 7.44 -10.08
N THR A 179 5.54 6.84 -9.00
CA THR A 179 5.36 7.33 -7.63
C THR A 179 6.03 8.69 -7.43
N VAL A 180 7.26 8.85 -7.93
CA VAL A 180 8.01 10.11 -7.80
C VAL A 180 7.49 11.20 -8.73
N ILE A 181 7.01 10.84 -9.93
CA ILE A 181 6.36 11.76 -10.88
C ILE A 181 5.02 12.24 -10.31
N LEU A 182 4.21 11.34 -9.73
CA LEU A 182 2.97 11.69 -9.05
C LEU A 182 3.23 12.70 -7.93
N TYR A 183 4.26 12.47 -7.12
CA TYR A 183 4.67 13.43 -6.08
C TYR A 183 5.07 14.78 -6.67
N ALA A 184 5.90 14.79 -7.72
CA ALA A 184 6.33 16.02 -8.38
C ALA A 184 5.14 16.85 -8.89
N LEU A 185 4.18 16.23 -9.59
CA LEU A 185 2.94 16.88 -10.01
C LEU A 185 2.13 17.38 -8.82
N ALA A 186 2.04 16.56 -7.76
CA ALA A 186 1.28 16.87 -6.57
C ALA A 186 1.84 18.04 -5.75
N VAL A 187 3.12 18.37 -5.89
CA VAL A 187 3.73 19.55 -5.25
C VAL A 187 3.89 20.74 -6.20
N GLY A 188 3.30 20.68 -7.39
CA GLY A 188 3.15 21.85 -8.28
C GLY A 188 4.06 21.85 -9.50
N LEU A 189 4.87 20.82 -9.73
CA LEU A 189 5.64 20.75 -10.98
C LEU A 189 4.71 20.58 -12.18
N SER A 190 5.12 21.18 -13.28
CA SER A 190 4.29 21.38 -14.47
C SER A 190 5.15 21.23 -15.72
N THR A 191 4.59 20.60 -16.75
CA THR A 191 5.20 20.48 -18.08
C THR A 191 5.32 21.82 -18.82
N GLN A 192 4.74 22.90 -18.29
CA GLN A 192 4.90 24.24 -18.84
C GLN A 192 6.28 24.84 -18.56
N GLU A 193 6.95 24.37 -17.49
CA GLU A 193 8.30 24.80 -17.12
C GLU A 193 9.32 23.81 -17.67
N LYS A 194 10.26 24.28 -18.49
CA LYS A 194 11.23 23.41 -19.16
C LYS A 194 12.10 22.62 -18.18
N ASP A 195 12.49 23.26 -17.08
CA ASP A 195 13.40 22.67 -16.09
C ASP A 195 12.70 21.63 -15.19
N HIS A 196 11.38 21.47 -15.32
CA HIS A 196 10.61 20.47 -14.58
C HIS A 196 10.57 19.11 -15.28
N LEU A 197 10.91 19.03 -16.57
CA LEU A 197 10.81 17.78 -17.33
C LEU A 197 11.62 16.64 -16.69
N LYS A 198 12.79 16.96 -16.12
CA LYS A 198 13.65 16.01 -15.39
C LYS A 198 13.01 15.37 -14.15
N PHE A 199 11.89 15.89 -13.66
CA PHE A 199 11.14 15.31 -12.55
C PHE A 199 9.82 14.65 -13.00
N LEU A 200 9.43 14.86 -14.27
CA LEU A 200 8.11 14.52 -14.80
C LEU A 200 8.15 13.48 -15.93
N TYR A 201 9.35 13.17 -16.44
CA TYR A 201 9.54 12.21 -17.51
C TYR A 201 10.69 11.25 -17.20
N GLU A 202 10.34 10.00 -16.95
CA GLU A 202 11.25 8.90 -16.64
C GLU A 202 12.24 8.57 -17.77
N GLY A 203 11.97 9.02 -18.99
CA GLY A 203 12.87 8.92 -20.13
C GLY A 203 13.84 10.09 -20.30
N ALA A 204 13.80 11.11 -19.43
CA ALA A 204 14.77 12.20 -19.46
C ALA A 204 16.17 11.70 -19.06
N GLU A 205 17.23 12.16 -19.74
CA GLU A 205 18.61 11.75 -19.46
C GLU A 205 19.05 12.09 -18.03
N ASP A 206 18.50 13.16 -17.45
CA ASP A 206 18.76 13.66 -16.11
C ASP A 206 17.59 13.41 -15.14
N PHE A 207 16.77 12.39 -15.40
CA PHE A 207 15.62 12.06 -14.56
C PHE A 207 16.01 11.96 -13.07
N SER A 208 15.36 12.77 -12.25
CA SER A 208 15.72 13.03 -10.86
C SER A 208 14.48 13.03 -9.97
N VAL A 209 14.68 12.75 -8.69
CA VAL A 209 13.62 12.82 -7.68
C VAL A 209 13.69 14.16 -6.97
N LEU A 210 12.53 14.80 -6.74
CA LEU A 210 12.47 16.00 -5.92
C LEU A 210 12.94 15.68 -4.50
N PRO A 211 13.88 16.45 -3.92
CA PRO A 211 14.43 16.19 -2.59
C PRO A 211 13.39 15.95 -1.50
N SER A 212 12.32 16.76 -1.49
CA SER A 212 11.24 16.71 -0.50
C SER A 212 10.42 15.42 -0.54
N PHE A 213 10.52 14.63 -1.61
CA PHE A 213 9.96 13.27 -1.64
C PHE A 213 10.48 12.41 -0.49
N GLY A 214 11.69 12.70 0.03
CA GLY A 214 12.28 11.96 1.16
C GLY A 214 11.45 11.96 2.45
N VAL A 215 10.44 12.82 2.57
CA VAL A 215 9.46 12.79 3.67
C VAL A 215 8.45 11.65 3.51
N ILE A 216 8.06 11.34 2.27
CA ILE A 216 6.98 10.38 1.97
C ILE A 216 7.28 8.95 2.49
N PRO A 217 8.46 8.36 2.24
CA PRO A 217 8.76 6.99 2.68
C PRO A 217 8.67 6.77 4.19
N ALA A 218 8.97 7.79 4.99
CA ALA A 218 9.00 7.67 6.45
C ALA A 218 7.61 7.78 7.09
N MET A 219 6.65 8.40 6.40
CA MET A 219 5.35 8.80 6.95
C MET A 219 4.56 7.63 7.59
N PRO A 220 4.38 6.47 6.94
CA PRO A 220 3.62 5.36 7.55
C PRO A 220 4.26 4.83 8.84
N ALA A 221 5.60 4.71 8.84
CA ALA A 221 6.37 4.24 10.00
C ALA A 221 6.30 5.23 11.17
N VAL A 222 6.38 6.53 10.88
CA VAL A 222 6.32 7.59 11.88
C VAL A 222 4.95 7.62 12.55
N PHE A 223 3.87 7.67 11.78
CA PHE A 223 2.51 7.69 12.35
C PHE A 223 2.23 6.42 13.16
N GLY A 224 2.66 5.26 12.68
CA GLY A 224 2.56 4.01 13.44
C GLY A 224 3.32 4.06 14.76
N SER A 225 4.58 4.52 14.74
CA SER A 225 5.44 4.55 15.93
C SER A 225 4.97 5.57 16.97
N VAL A 226 4.55 6.75 16.52
CA VAL A 226 3.99 7.80 17.40
C VAL A 226 2.71 7.29 18.08
N ALA A 227 1.81 6.65 17.35
CA ALA A 227 0.55 6.12 17.92
C ALA A 227 0.78 4.99 18.94
N GLN A 228 1.85 4.19 18.77
CA GLN A 228 2.12 3.03 19.63
C GLN A 228 3.12 3.29 20.75
N HIS A 229 3.74 4.47 20.80
CA HIS A 229 4.70 4.84 21.84
C HIS A 229 4.07 4.80 23.24
N GLU A 230 4.85 4.45 24.26
CA GLU A 230 4.32 4.23 25.61
C GLU A 230 3.73 5.52 26.20
N GLU A 231 4.43 6.65 26.08
CA GLU A 231 3.95 7.93 26.61
C GLU A 231 2.72 8.44 25.86
N THR A 232 2.63 8.24 24.54
CA THR A 232 1.47 8.67 23.76
C THR A 232 0.24 7.83 24.08
N ARG A 233 0.40 6.52 24.28
CA ARG A 233 -0.67 5.66 24.80
C ARG A 233 -1.12 6.05 26.20
N ARG A 234 -0.18 6.41 27.10
CA ARG A 234 -0.51 6.89 28.46
C ARG A 234 -1.31 8.19 28.46
N LEU A 235 -1.03 9.09 27.51
CA LEU A 235 -1.77 10.35 27.36
C LEU A 235 -3.13 10.20 26.66
N ASN A 236 -3.50 8.98 26.26
CA ASN A 236 -4.75 8.65 25.56
C ASN A 236 -5.03 9.61 24.39
N ILE A 237 -4.00 9.79 23.56
CA ILE A 237 -4.01 10.75 22.46
C ILE A 237 -5.07 10.35 21.42
N ASP A 238 -5.87 11.33 21.00
CA ASP A 238 -6.85 11.20 19.93
C ASP A 238 -6.19 11.49 18.56
N PRO A 239 -6.04 10.50 17.66
CA PRO A 239 -5.41 10.71 16.36
C PRO A 239 -6.15 11.71 15.47
N THR A 240 -7.45 11.94 15.71
CA THR A 240 -8.23 12.94 14.95
C THR A 240 -7.87 14.38 15.32
N LYS A 241 -7.17 14.56 16.45
CA LYS A 241 -6.67 15.86 16.94
C LYS A 241 -5.16 16.04 16.71
N MET A 242 -4.62 15.24 15.81
CA MET A 242 -3.23 15.28 15.39
C MET A 242 -3.03 16.41 14.37
N LEU A 243 -2.09 17.30 14.66
CA LEU A 243 -1.60 18.32 13.74
C LEU A 243 -0.12 18.08 13.48
N HIS A 244 0.28 18.16 12.22
CA HIS A 244 1.69 18.23 11.88
C HIS A 244 2.19 19.65 12.19
N GLY A 245 3.11 19.79 13.15
CA GLY A 245 3.63 21.08 13.59
C GLY A 245 4.86 21.53 12.82
N GLU A 246 5.91 20.71 12.80
CA GLU A 246 7.20 21.04 12.18
C GLU A 246 7.81 19.81 11.51
N GLN A 247 8.52 20.03 10.39
CA GLN A 247 9.22 19.00 9.63
C GLN A 247 10.68 19.40 9.39
N TYR A 248 11.60 18.46 9.60
CA TYR A 248 12.99 18.54 9.16
C TYR A 248 13.29 17.38 8.20
N LEU A 249 14.08 17.66 7.17
CA LEU A 249 14.57 16.69 6.20
C LEU A 249 16.05 16.97 5.91
N GLU A 250 16.86 15.91 5.94
CA GLU A 250 18.25 15.92 5.54
C GLU A 250 18.50 14.76 4.56
N LEU A 251 18.97 15.09 3.37
CA LEU A 251 19.42 14.11 2.39
C LEU A 251 20.91 13.88 2.56
N LEU A 252 21.26 12.66 2.93
CA LEU A 252 22.65 12.22 3.02
C LEU A 252 23.17 11.80 1.64
N ARG A 253 22.27 11.35 0.76
CA ARG A 253 22.52 11.01 -0.64
C ARG A 253 21.31 11.35 -1.52
N PRO A 254 21.49 11.47 -2.85
CA PRO A 254 20.37 11.56 -3.78
C PRO A 254 19.44 10.36 -3.64
N ILE A 255 18.13 10.60 -3.75
CA ILE A 255 17.11 9.54 -3.71
C ILE A 255 17.09 8.87 -5.10
N PRO A 256 17.23 7.52 -5.20
CA PRO A 256 17.12 6.85 -6.48
C PRO A 256 15.70 6.98 -7.05
N PRO A 257 15.50 6.92 -8.38
CA PRO A 257 14.17 7.08 -9.00
C PRO A 257 13.20 5.93 -8.74
N SER A 258 13.69 4.82 -8.21
CA SER A 258 12.93 3.63 -7.83
C SER A 258 13.69 2.81 -6.80
N GLY A 259 12.98 2.01 -6.01
CA GLY A 259 13.60 1.03 -5.12
C GLY A 259 12.72 0.65 -3.93
N VAL A 260 13.32 -0.11 -3.02
CA VAL A 260 12.76 -0.43 -1.71
C VAL A 260 13.53 0.30 -0.63
N LEU A 261 12.82 1.05 0.19
CA LEU A 261 13.37 1.77 1.35
C LEU A 261 12.86 1.16 2.64
N LYS A 262 13.68 1.20 3.68
CA LYS A 262 13.30 0.80 5.03
C LYS A 262 13.53 1.96 6.01
N THR A 263 12.56 2.24 6.86
CA THR A 263 12.59 3.37 7.80
C THR A 263 12.61 2.89 9.25
N GLU A 264 13.57 3.34 10.02
CA GLU A 264 13.62 3.12 11.47
C GLU A 264 13.24 4.40 12.20
N VAL A 265 12.27 4.30 13.11
CA VAL A 265 11.72 5.45 13.84
C VAL A 265 12.04 5.37 15.32
N ARG A 266 12.38 6.52 15.90
CA ARG A 266 12.60 6.69 17.34
C ARG A 266 11.84 7.92 17.81
N VAL A 267 10.88 7.75 18.72
CA VAL A 267 10.30 8.88 19.45
C VAL A 267 11.38 9.40 20.40
N VAL A 268 11.89 10.58 20.11
CA VAL A 268 13.01 11.17 20.84
C VAL A 268 12.56 12.04 22.00
N ASP A 269 11.34 12.59 21.93
CA ASP A 269 10.80 13.42 22.99
C ASP A 269 9.27 13.56 23.01
N VAL A 270 8.73 13.86 24.18
CA VAL A 270 7.31 14.26 24.37
C VAL A 270 7.25 15.49 25.28
N LEU A 271 6.65 16.56 24.78
CA LEU A 271 6.62 17.87 25.43
C LEU A 271 5.21 18.27 25.83
N ASP A 272 5.09 18.91 26.99
CA ASP A 272 3.83 19.48 27.47
C ASP A 272 3.74 20.96 27.08
N LYS A 273 2.77 21.31 26.24
CA LYS A 273 2.49 22.70 25.83
C LYS A 273 1.28 23.30 26.54
N GLY A 274 0.73 22.62 27.55
CA GLY A 274 -0.47 23.02 28.30
C GLY A 274 -1.75 22.68 27.55
N SER A 275 -1.99 23.32 26.40
CA SER A 275 -3.18 23.03 25.56
C SER A 275 -3.07 21.74 24.74
N GLY A 276 -1.90 21.11 24.70
CA GLY A 276 -1.65 19.87 23.94
C GLY A 276 -0.27 19.29 24.24
N ALA A 277 0.02 18.15 23.64
CA ALA A 277 1.33 17.50 23.68
C ALA A 277 2.04 17.63 22.32
N VAL A 278 3.36 17.79 22.33
CA VAL A 278 4.20 17.64 21.12
C VAL A 278 4.97 16.34 21.22
N VAL A 279 4.91 15.51 20.20
CA VAL A 279 5.76 14.32 20.06
C VAL A 279 6.80 14.59 18.99
N ILE A 280 8.07 14.38 19.32
CA ILE A 280 9.18 14.54 18.40
C ILE A 280 9.70 13.14 18.06
N ALA A 281 9.74 12.81 16.76
CA ALA A 281 10.23 11.54 16.26
C ALA A 281 11.32 11.74 15.21
N ASP A 282 12.45 11.07 15.39
CA ASP A 282 13.47 10.91 14.36
C ASP A 282 13.14 9.67 13.52
N ALA A 283 13.34 9.77 12.21
CA ALA A 283 13.23 8.65 11.29
C ALA A 283 14.44 8.63 10.35
N ASP A 284 15.17 7.52 10.36
CA ASP A 284 16.28 7.25 9.43
C ASP A 284 15.79 6.27 8.36
N THR A 285 15.97 6.60 7.09
CA THR A 285 15.57 5.76 5.96
C THR A 285 16.80 5.23 5.21
N PHE A 286 16.78 3.93 4.95
CA PHE A 286 17.86 3.13 4.39
C PHE A 286 17.46 2.57 3.02
N ASP A 287 18.42 2.44 2.12
CA ASP A 287 18.25 1.77 0.84
C ASP A 287 18.37 0.23 0.95
N GLU A 288 18.24 -0.47 -0.19
CA GLU A 288 18.34 -1.93 -0.28
C GLU A 288 19.71 -2.49 0.12
N HIS A 289 20.75 -1.65 0.13
CA HIS A 289 22.10 -2.02 0.55
C HIS A 289 22.32 -1.76 2.05
N GLY A 290 21.30 -1.27 2.76
CA GLY A 290 21.36 -0.93 4.18
C GLY A 290 22.10 0.37 4.44
N GLU A 291 22.33 1.20 3.42
CA GLU A 291 22.95 2.49 3.62
C GLU A 291 21.91 3.56 3.95
N ARG A 292 22.22 4.41 4.94
CA ARG A 292 21.32 5.50 5.35
C ARG A 292 21.37 6.63 4.32
N ILE A 293 20.24 6.93 3.69
CA ILE A 293 20.15 7.93 2.61
C ILE A 293 19.37 9.19 3.03
N ILE A 294 18.42 9.06 3.96
CA ILE A 294 17.56 10.16 4.42
C ILE A 294 17.47 10.14 5.94
N HIS A 295 17.45 11.33 6.54
CA HIS A 295 17.06 11.54 7.92
C HIS A 295 15.93 12.57 7.97
N THR A 296 14.85 12.27 8.70
CA THR A 296 13.75 13.21 8.96
C THR A 296 13.48 13.35 10.45
N GLN A 297 13.06 14.53 10.88
CA GLN A 297 12.51 14.74 12.22
C GLN A 297 11.12 15.35 12.11
N TRP A 298 10.18 14.75 12.82
CA TRP A 298 8.75 15.08 12.79
C TRP A 298 8.34 15.62 14.14
N SER A 299 7.65 16.75 14.14
CA SER A 299 7.04 17.35 15.32
C SER A 299 5.53 17.31 15.17
N THR A 300 4.87 16.48 15.97
CA THR A 300 3.43 16.26 15.90
C THR A 300 2.75 16.82 17.14
N PHE A 301 1.78 17.72 16.96
CA PHE A 301 1.01 18.32 18.04
C PHE A 301 -0.33 17.62 18.21
N PHE A 302 -0.70 17.30 19.44
CA PHE A 302 -1.96 16.66 19.78
C PHE A 302 -2.80 17.57 20.67
N VAL A 303 -3.87 18.12 20.10
CA VAL A 303 -4.73 19.10 20.77
C VAL A 303 -5.46 18.44 21.95
N GLY A 304 -5.39 19.07 23.13
CA GLY A 304 -6.07 18.62 24.34
C GLY A 304 -5.29 17.59 25.18
N SER A 305 -4.16 17.08 24.69
CA SER A 305 -3.34 16.07 25.39
C SER A 305 -2.22 16.68 26.27
N GLY A 306 -2.35 17.93 26.70
CA GLY A 306 -1.37 18.62 27.57
C GLY A 306 -1.68 18.54 29.07
N ASN A 307 -0.98 19.35 29.88
CA ASN A 307 -1.09 19.45 31.34
C ASN A 307 -0.73 18.18 32.12
N PHE A 308 0.16 17.34 31.56
CA PHE A 308 0.69 16.14 32.24
C PHE A 308 1.96 16.43 33.05
N GLY A 309 2.42 17.69 33.09
CA GLY A 309 3.58 18.11 33.88
C GLY A 309 4.92 17.78 33.22
N GLY A 310 4.93 17.55 31.91
CA GLY A 310 6.14 17.33 31.12
C GLY A 310 6.99 18.58 30.91
N LYS A 311 8.18 18.40 30.35
CA LYS A 311 9.05 19.52 29.96
C LYS A 311 8.45 20.28 28.76
N ARG A 312 8.76 21.58 28.66
CA ARG A 312 8.21 22.47 27.63
C ARG A 312 9.08 22.59 26.38
N THR A 313 10.36 22.22 26.48
CA THR A 313 11.37 22.35 25.42
C THR A 313 12.16 21.05 25.30
N SER A 314 12.76 20.85 24.12
CA SER A 314 13.63 19.71 23.83
C SER A 314 14.98 20.24 23.32
N ASP A 315 16.06 19.66 23.82
CA ASP A 315 17.42 19.80 23.28
C ASP A 315 17.66 18.89 22.06
N LYS A 316 16.71 17.96 21.77
CA LYS A 316 16.75 17.05 20.62
C LYS A 316 15.99 17.59 19.40
N ALA A 317 15.12 18.58 19.61
CA ALA A 317 14.42 19.27 18.52
C ALA A 317 15.43 20.00 17.61
N ARG A 318 15.28 19.86 16.30
CA ARG A 318 16.06 20.65 15.33
C ARG A 318 15.67 22.14 15.49
N PRO A 319 16.66 23.04 15.65
CA PRO A 319 16.36 24.44 15.89
C PRO A 319 15.77 25.10 14.64
N LEU A 320 14.74 25.92 14.83
CA LEU A 320 14.21 26.76 13.76
C LEU A 320 15.18 27.89 13.42
N ALA A 321 15.32 28.16 12.12
CA ALA A 321 16.10 29.31 11.66
C ALA A 321 15.37 30.62 11.99
N THR A 322 16.12 31.64 12.41
CA THR A 322 15.56 32.98 12.61
C THR A 322 15.39 33.68 11.26
N ILE A 323 14.17 34.13 10.95
CA ILE A 323 13.90 34.91 9.74
C ILE A 323 14.58 36.28 9.87
N PRO A 324 15.41 36.72 8.91
CA PRO A 324 16.06 38.03 8.95
C PRO A 324 15.04 39.17 9.03
N SER A 325 15.29 40.16 9.91
CA SER A 325 14.46 41.36 10.03
C SER A 325 14.75 42.38 8.92
N ARG A 326 14.57 41.97 7.67
CA ARG A 326 14.72 42.79 6.45
C ARG A 326 13.76 42.29 5.36
N LYS A 327 13.65 43.04 4.25
CA LYS A 327 12.85 42.58 3.10
C LYS A 327 13.43 41.28 2.49
N PRO A 328 12.58 40.38 1.95
CA PRO A 328 13.04 39.20 1.21
C PRO A 328 13.88 39.62 -0.01
N ASP A 329 14.89 38.80 -0.34
CA ASP A 329 15.70 39.00 -1.54
C ASP A 329 14.90 38.71 -2.83
N SER A 330 14.00 37.74 -2.75
CA SER A 330 13.09 37.36 -3.84
C SER A 330 11.77 36.85 -3.26
N VAL A 331 10.69 37.00 -4.02
CA VAL A 331 9.37 36.44 -3.69
C VAL A 331 8.89 35.67 -4.91
N VAL A 332 8.54 34.41 -4.70
CA VAL A 332 7.91 33.55 -5.70
C VAL A 332 6.46 33.32 -5.24
N SER A 333 5.53 33.31 -6.18
CA SER A 333 4.12 33.07 -5.91
C SER A 333 3.63 31.95 -6.81
N GLU A 334 3.13 30.89 -6.20
CA GLU A 334 2.59 29.74 -6.91
C GLU A 334 1.08 29.64 -6.65
N LYS A 335 0.32 29.42 -7.73
CA LYS A 335 -1.12 29.21 -7.63
C LYS A 335 -1.40 27.73 -7.46
N THR A 336 -1.97 27.36 -6.33
CA THR A 336 -2.41 25.99 -6.07
C THR A 336 -3.66 25.64 -6.89
N SER A 337 -3.75 24.37 -7.29
CA SER A 337 -4.98 23.83 -7.88
C SER A 337 -6.07 23.70 -6.83
N ILE A 338 -7.35 23.84 -7.24
CA ILE A 338 -8.49 23.48 -6.38
C ILE A 338 -8.47 22.02 -5.95
N ASN A 339 -7.79 21.16 -6.73
CA ASN A 339 -7.65 19.73 -6.47
C ASN A 339 -6.27 19.37 -5.88
N GLN A 340 -5.47 20.35 -5.45
CA GLN A 340 -4.08 20.09 -5.01
C GLN A 340 -4.03 19.07 -3.86
N ALA A 341 -4.88 19.25 -2.84
CA ALA A 341 -4.97 18.33 -1.71
C ALA A 341 -5.48 16.94 -2.12
N ALA A 342 -6.41 16.88 -3.08
CA ALA A 342 -6.94 15.63 -3.62
C ALA A 342 -5.88 14.84 -4.42
N LEU A 343 -4.95 15.55 -5.07
CA LEU A 343 -3.82 14.96 -5.77
C LEU A 343 -2.71 14.55 -4.78
N TYR A 344 -2.32 15.43 -3.88
CA TYR A 344 -1.23 15.19 -2.93
C TYR A 344 -1.50 14.03 -1.97
N ARG A 345 -2.74 13.87 -1.49
CA ARG A 345 -3.11 12.70 -0.67
C ARG A 345 -2.84 11.37 -1.36
N LEU A 346 -2.75 11.31 -2.70
CA LEU A 346 -2.40 10.09 -3.41
C LEU A 346 -0.98 9.61 -3.07
N CYS A 347 -0.08 10.51 -2.67
CA CYS A 347 1.31 10.23 -2.32
C CYS A 347 1.49 9.57 -0.95
N GLY A 348 0.48 9.57 -0.06
CA GLY A 348 0.57 8.85 1.20
C GLY A 348 -0.49 9.26 2.22
N ASP A 349 -0.59 10.55 2.53
CA ASP A 349 -1.45 11.05 3.61
C ASP A 349 -2.93 11.00 3.23
N LYS A 350 -3.66 10.02 3.76
CA LYS A 350 -5.09 9.81 3.51
C LYS A 350 -6.01 10.55 4.48
N ASN A 351 -5.50 11.40 5.37
CA ASN A 351 -6.29 12.06 6.41
C ASN A 351 -7.52 12.79 5.80
N PRO A 352 -8.75 12.51 6.29
CA PRO A 352 -9.98 13.09 5.75
C PRO A 352 -10.04 14.62 5.86
N LEU A 353 -9.26 15.24 6.77
CA LEU A 353 -9.14 16.70 6.89
C LEU A 353 -8.89 17.42 5.55
N HIS A 354 -8.21 16.76 4.62
CA HIS A 354 -7.77 17.35 3.37
C HIS A 354 -8.75 17.14 2.19
N ILE A 355 -9.87 16.44 2.40
CA ILE A 355 -10.79 16.10 1.30
C ILE A 355 -12.26 16.10 1.69
N ASP A 356 -12.59 15.80 2.95
CA ASP A 356 -13.96 15.71 3.44
C ASP A 356 -14.40 17.02 4.12
N PRO A 357 -15.37 17.74 3.55
CA PRO A 357 -15.91 18.98 4.13
C PRO A 357 -16.55 18.79 5.50
N MET A 358 -17.16 17.63 5.78
CA MET A 358 -17.78 17.38 7.08
C MET A 358 -16.74 17.19 8.17
N PHE A 359 -15.63 16.52 7.84
CA PHE A 359 -14.53 16.29 8.76
C PHE A 359 -13.75 17.58 9.04
N SER A 360 -13.45 18.36 8.00
CA SER A 360 -12.75 19.65 8.15
C SER A 360 -13.56 20.69 8.91
N ALA A 361 -14.88 20.76 8.68
CA ALA A 361 -15.76 21.67 9.42
C ALA A 361 -15.76 21.40 10.94
N ALA A 362 -15.60 20.13 11.35
CA ALA A 362 -15.45 19.77 12.76
C ALA A 362 -14.11 20.23 13.36
N GLY A 363 -13.08 20.43 12.52
CA GLY A 363 -11.78 21.01 12.87
C GLY A 363 -11.73 22.54 12.85
N GLY A 364 -12.78 23.23 12.39
CA GLY A 364 -12.93 24.69 12.45
C GLY A 364 -12.59 25.46 11.17
N GLU A 365 -12.23 24.79 10.06
CA GLU A 365 -11.90 25.41 8.77
C GLU A 365 -12.48 24.60 7.58
N GLY A 366 -12.40 25.13 6.35
CA GLY A 366 -12.65 24.33 5.13
C GLY A 366 -11.51 23.33 4.87
N CYS A 367 -11.64 22.43 3.89
CA CYS A 367 -10.57 21.47 3.57
C CYS A 367 -9.22 22.18 3.34
N CYS A 368 -8.21 21.84 4.14
CA CYS A 368 -6.88 22.46 4.07
C CYS A 368 -5.94 21.66 3.18
N ILE A 369 -4.98 22.35 2.54
CA ILE A 369 -3.88 21.71 1.81
C ILE A 369 -2.91 21.10 2.83
N HIS A 370 -2.31 19.95 2.50
CA HIS A 370 -1.19 19.39 3.26
C HIS A 370 -0.01 20.37 3.19
N LEU A 371 0.40 20.91 4.33
CA LEU A 371 1.55 21.81 4.43
C LEU A 371 2.84 21.04 4.68
#